data_AF-A0A069D6N4-F1
#
_entry.id   AF-A0A069D6N4-F1
#
_cell.length_a   1.000
_cell.length_b   1.000
_cell.length_c   1.000
_cell.angle_alpha   90.00
_cell.angle_beta   90.00
_cell.angle_gamma   90.00
#
_symmetry.space_group_name_H-M   'P 1'
#
loop_
_entity.id
_entity.type
_entity.pdbx_description
1 polymer ?
#
loop_
_entity_poly.entity_id
_entity_poly.type
_entity_poly.pdbx_seq_one_letter_code
_entity_poly.pdbx_strand_id
1 'polypeptide(L)'
;MRKLSLGILLVFCNLFATFAGEIKGVVFSKSGERLEFVTIQLKGTNTGGTTDSRGRFNFRKLTNGHYTLVLSSVSYKTKELKVVLPSDNGVVEMDSVILEPTTQELSEIVVTGNASKYNTRDISNSIRLGQPLLRIPQNVQVVGNQIMADQQIVSMSDGIARNVSGVTKLEHWGDSYTRINMRGSRAAAFREGMNVTSSWGPLTEDMSYVERVEFIKGPAGFMMSNGEPSGIYNVVTKKPTGQTKGEATFTYGSYDFYRAAIDLDGKLDQTGRLLYRFNAMGQTTNSHRAHEFAKRYSIAPVISYQLDPKTKLTAEYNFQYMQSSNIGSYYAFSPDATPRSHKITLSWNRDWNQQPSMTIR
;
A
#
# COMPACT_ATOMS: atom_id res chain seq x y z
N MET A 1 -45.23 71.59 -76.14
CA MET A 1 -46.13 70.59 -75.52
C MET A 1 -45.46 69.21 -75.55
N ARG A 2 -44.99 68.70 -74.40
CA ARG A 2 -45.05 67.28 -73.97
C ARG A 2 -44.20 67.08 -72.70
N LYS A 3 -44.82 66.48 -71.69
CA LYS A 3 -44.25 66.03 -70.41
C LYS A 3 -43.70 64.60 -70.55
N LEU A 4 -42.75 64.19 -69.70
CA LEU A 4 -42.63 62.89 -68.98
C LEU A 4 -41.28 62.90 -68.22
N SER A 5 -41.23 63.15 -66.90
CA SER A 5 -41.28 62.21 -65.75
C SER A 5 -40.06 61.29 -65.60
N LEU A 6 -39.19 61.61 -64.63
CA LEU A 6 -38.18 60.70 -64.06
C LEU A 6 -38.36 60.69 -62.53
N GLY A 7 -38.73 59.55 -61.97
CA GLY A 7 -38.95 59.37 -60.53
C GLY A 7 -37.66 59.00 -59.80
N ILE A 8 -37.38 59.67 -58.67
CA ILE A 8 -36.31 59.34 -57.73
C ILE A 8 -36.95 58.79 -56.45
N LEU A 9 -36.56 57.58 -56.08
CA LEU A 9 -36.95 56.86 -54.86
C LEU A 9 -35.97 57.23 -53.74
N LEU A 10 -36.46 57.85 -52.67
CA LEU A 10 -35.68 58.27 -51.50
C LEU A 10 -36.01 57.33 -50.33
N VAL A 11 -35.04 56.48 -49.94
CA VAL A 11 -35.16 55.55 -48.82
C VAL A 11 -34.77 56.28 -47.53
N PHE A 12 -35.74 56.44 -46.62
CA PHE A 12 -35.55 56.97 -45.27
C PHE A 12 -35.06 55.86 -44.33
N CYS A 13 -33.86 56.02 -43.78
CA CYS A 13 -33.31 55.19 -42.71
C CYS A 13 -33.76 55.76 -41.35
N ASN A 14 -34.60 55.04 -40.59
CA ASN A 14 -34.96 55.40 -39.22
C ASN A 14 -33.94 54.78 -38.25
N LEU A 15 -33.21 55.63 -37.52
CA LEU A 15 -32.41 55.23 -36.34
C LEU A 15 -33.34 55.04 -35.14
N PHE A 16 -33.55 53.80 -34.72
CA PHE A 16 -34.03 53.50 -33.37
C PHE A 16 -32.83 53.49 -32.40
N ALA A 17 -32.77 54.45 -31.49
CA ALA A 17 -31.86 54.40 -30.36
C ALA A 17 -32.38 53.35 -29.36
N THR A 18 -31.71 52.20 -29.26
CA THR A 18 -31.97 51.22 -28.19
C THR A 18 -31.37 51.74 -26.89
N PHE A 19 -32.23 52.17 -25.96
CA PHE A 19 -31.84 52.60 -24.62
C PHE A 19 -31.62 51.39 -23.72
N ALA A 20 -30.53 51.42 -22.94
CA ALA A 20 -29.96 50.25 -22.31
C ALA A 20 -29.40 50.65 -20.94
N GLY A 21 -29.83 49.98 -19.86
CA GLY A 21 -29.39 50.28 -18.49
C GLY A 21 -27.91 49.96 -18.26
N GLU A 22 -27.29 50.66 -17.31
CA GLU A 22 -25.86 50.56 -17.00
C GLU A 22 -25.62 50.39 -15.49
N ILE A 23 -24.78 49.43 -15.11
CA ILE A 23 -24.29 49.26 -13.73
C ILE A 23 -22.79 49.51 -13.72
N LYS A 24 -22.33 50.47 -12.90
CA LYS A 24 -20.92 50.83 -12.73
C LYS A 24 -20.53 50.76 -11.27
N GLY A 25 -19.27 50.44 -10.99
CA GLY A 25 -18.75 50.53 -9.64
C GLY A 25 -17.25 50.32 -9.54
N VAL A 26 -16.73 50.48 -8.32
CA VAL A 26 -15.30 50.26 -8.00
C VAL A 26 -15.17 49.26 -6.86
N VAL A 27 -14.28 48.28 -7.03
CA VAL A 27 -14.02 47.23 -6.04
C VAL A 27 -12.76 47.57 -5.23
N PHE A 28 -12.87 47.47 -3.91
CA PHE A 28 -11.83 47.74 -2.94
C PHE A 28 -11.55 46.52 -2.04
N SER A 29 -10.32 46.43 -1.55
CA SER A 29 -9.92 45.56 -0.45
C SER A 29 -10.36 46.17 0.88
N LYS A 30 -10.42 45.35 1.95
CA LYS A 30 -10.56 45.85 3.33
C LYS A 30 -9.41 46.79 3.74
N SER A 31 -8.25 46.69 3.10
CA SER A 31 -7.10 47.60 3.26
C SER A 31 -7.28 48.97 2.58
N GLY A 32 -8.35 49.17 1.79
CA GLY A 32 -8.59 50.39 1.02
C GLY A 32 -7.93 50.42 -0.37
N GLU A 33 -7.23 49.35 -0.75
CA GLU A 33 -6.61 49.22 -2.08
C GLU A 33 -7.65 48.89 -3.14
N ARG A 34 -7.48 49.39 -4.37
CA ARG A 34 -8.35 49.06 -5.52
C ARG A 34 -8.00 47.66 -6.02
N LEU A 35 -9.01 46.82 -6.26
CA LEU A 35 -8.81 45.44 -6.69
C LEU A 35 -8.97 45.29 -8.21
N GLU A 36 -7.87 45.00 -8.88
CA GLU A 36 -7.85 44.62 -10.31
C GLU A 36 -8.13 43.13 -10.51
N PHE A 37 -8.56 42.77 -11.73
CA PHE A 37 -8.85 41.38 -12.15
C PHE A 37 -9.87 40.62 -11.31
N VAL A 38 -10.72 41.32 -10.54
CA VAL A 38 -11.86 40.71 -9.86
C VAL A 38 -12.89 40.32 -10.90
N THR A 39 -13.26 39.05 -10.93
CA THR A 39 -14.32 38.56 -11.82
C THR A 39 -15.67 38.92 -11.24
N ILE A 40 -16.51 39.56 -12.04
CA ILE A 40 -17.85 39.99 -11.67
C ILE A 40 -18.82 39.37 -12.66
N GLN A 41 -19.76 38.58 -12.17
CA GLN A 41 -20.76 37.92 -12.99
C GLN A 41 -22.17 38.27 -12.52
N LEU A 42 -23.09 38.45 -13.47
CA LEU A 42 -24.51 38.58 -13.18
C LEU A 42 -25.12 37.18 -13.04
N LYS A 43 -25.46 36.80 -11.80
CA LYS A 43 -25.98 35.47 -11.44
C LYS A 43 -27.20 35.12 -12.30
N GLY A 44 -27.15 33.96 -12.94
CA GLY A 44 -28.21 33.48 -13.84
C GLY A 44 -28.07 33.96 -15.29
N THR A 45 -27.01 34.68 -15.64
CA THR A 45 -26.70 35.07 -17.03
C THR A 45 -25.25 34.72 -17.39
N ASN A 46 -24.97 34.64 -18.69
CA ASN A 46 -23.59 34.54 -19.22
C ASN A 46 -22.88 35.90 -19.29
N THR A 47 -23.47 36.95 -18.71
CA THR A 47 -22.91 38.30 -18.72
C THR A 47 -21.97 38.44 -17.52
N GLY A 48 -20.68 38.62 -17.80
CA GLY A 48 -19.64 38.81 -16.82
C GLY A 48 -18.52 39.67 -17.38
N GLY A 49 -17.70 40.21 -16.48
CA GLY A 49 -16.54 41.03 -16.82
C GLY A 49 -15.54 41.02 -15.68
N THR A 50 -14.38 41.61 -15.90
CA THR A 50 -13.33 41.77 -14.89
C THR A 50 -13.11 43.25 -14.58
N THR A 51 -12.63 43.56 -13.38
CA THR A 51 -12.24 44.92 -13.02
C THR A 51 -10.96 45.35 -13.76
N ASP A 52 -10.91 46.63 -14.16
CA ASP A 52 -9.71 47.23 -14.77
C ASP A 52 -8.60 47.50 -13.73
N SER A 53 -7.46 48.02 -14.17
CA SER A 53 -6.32 48.41 -13.31
C SER A 53 -6.64 49.52 -12.29
N ARG A 54 -7.82 50.13 -12.37
CA ARG A 54 -8.34 51.11 -11.39
C ARG A 54 -9.47 50.53 -10.53
N GLY A 55 -9.68 49.21 -10.59
CA GLY A 55 -10.70 48.46 -9.87
C GLY A 55 -12.13 48.71 -10.36
N ARG A 56 -12.32 49.30 -11.54
CA ARG A 56 -13.63 49.70 -12.06
C ARG A 56 -14.26 48.58 -12.88
N PHE A 57 -15.58 48.43 -12.76
CA PHE A 57 -16.38 47.56 -13.63
C PHE A 57 -17.54 48.34 -14.23
N ASN A 58 -17.99 47.89 -15.40
CA ASN A 58 -19.09 48.51 -16.12
C ASN A 58 -19.86 47.47 -16.95
N PHE A 59 -21.13 47.28 -16.64
CA PHE A 59 -22.07 46.50 -17.44
C PHE A 59 -23.02 47.44 -18.18
N ARG A 60 -22.99 47.38 -19.51
CA ARG A 60 -23.90 48.13 -20.39
C ARG A 60 -24.91 47.20 -21.03
N LYS A 61 -26.01 47.74 -21.55
CA LYS A 61 -27.05 46.98 -22.26
C LYS A 61 -27.81 45.99 -21.38
N LEU A 62 -28.06 46.38 -20.14
CA LEU A 62 -28.90 45.62 -19.23
C LEU A 62 -30.36 46.04 -19.38
N THR A 63 -31.27 45.07 -19.27
CA THR A 63 -32.71 45.33 -19.18
C THR A 63 -33.08 45.76 -17.77
N ASN A 64 -34.25 46.37 -17.58
CA ASN A 64 -34.69 46.74 -16.23
C ASN A 64 -35.02 45.48 -15.43
N GLY A 65 -34.65 45.46 -14.14
CA GLY A 65 -34.90 44.28 -13.29
C GLY A 65 -33.97 44.15 -12.08
N HIS A 66 -34.11 43.02 -11.40
CA HIS A 66 -33.30 42.65 -10.24
C HIS A 66 -32.10 41.81 -10.67
N TYR A 67 -30.90 42.28 -10.37
CA TYR A 67 -29.66 41.59 -10.66
C TYR A 67 -28.94 41.21 -9.37
N THR A 68 -28.22 40.10 -9.40
CA THR A 68 -27.28 39.73 -8.34
C THR A 68 -25.88 39.66 -8.94
N LEU A 69 -25.01 40.57 -8.54
CA LEU A 69 -23.60 40.58 -8.91
C LEU A 69 -22.85 39.62 -7.99
N VAL A 70 -22.13 38.67 -8.56
CA VAL A 70 -21.24 37.75 -7.86
C VAL A 70 -19.83 38.18 -8.15
N LEU A 71 -19.11 38.63 -7.12
CA LEU A 71 -17.72 39.03 -7.21
C LEU A 71 -16.84 37.90 -6.67
N SER A 72 -15.92 37.40 -7.47
CA SER A 72 -14.99 36.32 -7.11
C SER A 72 -13.56 36.65 -7.54
N SER A 73 -12.60 36.34 -6.66
CA SER A 73 -11.16 36.45 -6.92
C SER A 73 -10.42 35.35 -6.16
N VAL A 74 -9.22 34.98 -6.62
CA VAL A 74 -8.41 33.90 -6.07
C VAL A 74 -8.08 34.11 -4.58
N SER A 75 -7.90 35.38 -4.17
CA SER A 75 -7.47 35.73 -2.81
C SER A 75 -8.57 36.34 -1.94
N TYR A 76 -9.83 36.37 -2.41
CA TYR A 76 -10.93 37.04 -1.72
C TYR A 76 -12.20 36.19 -1.66
N LYS A 77 -12.95 36.31 -0.55
CA LYS A 77 -14.22 35.63 -0.36
C LYS A 77 -15.25 36.12 -1.38
N THR A 78 -15.96 35.18 -2.00
CA THR A 78 -17.02 35.52 -2.95
C THR A 78 -18.12 36.34 -2.26
N LYS A 79 -18.50 37.46 -2.88
CA LYS A 79 -19.53 38.37 -2.36
C LYS A 79 -20.68 38.49 -3.36
N GLU A 80 -21.90 38.28 -2.90
CA GLU A 80 -23.11 38.51 -3.70
C GLU A 80 -23.74 39.86 -3.34
N LEU A 81 -24.01 40.70 -4.36
CA LEU A 81 -24.66 42.00 -4.19
C LEU A 81 -25.93 42.07 -5.03
N LYS A 82 -27.06 42.32 -4.38
CA LYS A 82 -28.34 42.50 -5.07
C LYS A 82 -28.46 43.97 -5.49
N VAL A 83 -28.68 44.19 -6.79
CA VAL A 83 -28.82 45.52 -7.39
C VAL A 83 -30.13 45.57 -8.15
N VAL A 84 -30.88 46.66 -7.98
CA VAL A 84 -32.12 46.90 -8.71
C VAL A 84 -31.86 48.00 -9.72
N LEU A 85 -32.01 47.69 -11.01
CA LEU A 85 -31.97 48.69 -12.08
C LEU A 85 -33.37 49.32 -12.19
N PRO A 86 -33.54 50.61 -11.84
CA PRO A 86 -34.84 51.27 -11.87
C PRO A 86 -35.36 51.40 -13.30
N SER A 87 -36.69 51.41 -13.44
CA SER A 87 -37.42 51.36 -14.71
C SER A 87 -37.20 52.57 -15.65
N ASP A 88 -36.47 53.60 -15.19
CA ASP A 88 -36.28 54.88 -15.87
C ASP A 88 -34.88 55.02 -16.52
N ASN A 89 -34.34 53.92 -17.06
CA ASN A 89 -33.04 53.88 -17.75
C ASN A 89 -31.86 54.43 -16.91
N GLY A 90 -31.94 54.26 -15.59
CA GLY A 90 -30.96 54.81 -14.65
C GLY A 90 -29.61 54.10 -14.72
N VAL A 91 -28.54 54.88 -14.57
CA VAL A 91 -27.21 54.36 -14.24
C VAL A 91 -27.20 54.06 -12.75
N VAL A 92 -26.91 52.82 -12.37
CA VAL A 92 -26.65 52.48 -10.96
C VAL A 92 -25.15 52.53 -10.73
N GLU A 93 -24.70 53.53 -9.97
CA GLU A 93 -23.31 53.67 -9.55
C GLU A 93 -23.11 53.12 -8.13
N MET A 94 -22.10 52.27 -7.99
CA MET A 94 -21.69 51.67 -6.71
C MET A 94 -20.33 52.24 -6.30
N ASP A 95 -20.36 53.20 -5.38
CA ASP A 95 -19.17 53.99 -5.00
C ASP A 95 -18.06 53.14 -4.35
N SER A 96 -18.41 52.11 -3.58
CA SER A 96 -17.42 51.22 -2.97
C SER A 96 -17.95 49.80 -2.73
N VAL A 97 -17.35 48.81 -3.40
CA VAL A 97 -17.61 47.40 -3.16
C VAL A 97 -16.40 46.77 -2.46
N ILE A 98 -16.51 46.52 -1.15
CA ILE A 98 -15.41 45.94 -0.37
C ILE A 98 -15.45 44.42 -0.40
N LEU A 99 -14.33 43.77 -0.75
CA LEU A 99 -14.10 42.33 -0.65
C LEU A 99 -13.22 41.97 0.55
N GLU A 100 -13.54 40.85 1.19
CA GLU A 100 -12.78 40.31 2.32
C GLU A 100 -11.71 39.33 1.83
N PRO A 101 -10.43 39.47 2.22
CA PRO A 101 -9.41 38.50 1.85
C PRO A 101 -9.73 37.13 2.44
N THR A 102 -9.48 36.07 1.66
CA THR A 102 -9.64 34.69 2.11
C THR A 102 -8.34 33.92 1.88
N THR A 103 -7.91 33.18 2.89
CA THR A 103 -6.87 32.17 2.77
C THR A 103 -7.55 30.86 2.40
N GLN A 104 -7.70 30.57 1.10
CA GLN A 104 -8.13 29.25 0.66
C GLN A 104 -7.02 28.24 0.97
N GLU A 105 -7.26 27.34 1.91
CA GLU A 105 -6.47 26.12 2.04
C GLU A 105 -6.83 25.20 0.87
N LEU A 106 -5.81 24.78 0.10
CA LEU A 106 -5.99 23.85 -1.02
C LEU A 106 -6.57 22.53 -0.49
N SER A 107 -7.55 21.98 -1.20
CA SER A 107 -8.07 20.66 -0.88
C SER A 107 -6.96 19.60 -1.00
N GLU A 108 -6.86 18.72 0.00
CA GLU A 108 -5.91 17.62 -0.01
C GLU A 108 -6.17 16.70 -1.22
N ILE A 109 -5.16 16.53 -2.07
CA ILE A 109 -5.22 15.59 -3.20
C ILE A 109 -4.72 14.24 -2.70
N VAL A 110 -5.63 13.29 -2.52
CA VAL A 110 -5.27 11.90 -2.21
C VAL A 110 -5.03 11.14 -3.52
N VAL A 111 -3.77 10.92 -3.87
CA VAL A 111 -3.38 10.08 -5.01
C VAL A 111 -3.50 8.61 -4.60
N THR A 112 -4.53 7.92 -5.10
CA THR A 112 -4.70 6.47 -4.90
C THR A 112 -4.22 5.72 -6.14
N GLY A 113 -3.27 4.79 -5.94
CA GLY A 113 -2.79 3.87 -6.97
C GLY A 113 -3.26 2.44 -6.67
N ASN A 114 -3.90 1.79 -7.63
CA ASN A 114 -4.26 0.37 -7.52
C ASN A 114 -3.07 -0.51 -7.93
N ALA A 115 -2.28 -0.95 -6.96
CA ALA A 115 -1.27 -1.98 -7.18
C ALA A 115 -1.93 -3.38 -7.18
N SER A 116 -1.49 -4.26 -8.07
CA SER A 116 -1.94 -5.66 -8.09
C SER A 116 -1.56 -6.35 -6.78
N LYS A 117 -2.56 -6.82 -6.03
CA LYS A 117 -2.46 -7.38 -4.67
C LYS A 117 -1.43 -8.50 -4.51
N TYR A 118 -1.22 -9.31 -5.54
CA TYR A 118 -0.35 -10.51 -5.50
C TYR A 118 0.94 -10.41 -6.31
N ASN A 119 1.14 -9.33 -7.08
CA ASN A 119 2.28 -9.23 -7.98
C ASN A 119 3.42 -8.43 -7.33
N THR A 120 4.51 -9.11 -6.98
CA THR A 120 5.70 -8.46 -6.42
C THR A 120 6.64 -8.01 -7.54
N ARG A 121 6.97 -6.73 -7.58
CA ARG A 121 7.89 -6.15 -8.59
C ARG A 121 9.36 -6.18 -8.17
N ASP A 122 9.59 -6.24 -6.87
CA ASP A 122 10.91 -6.16 -6.26
C ASP A 122 11.26 -7.45 -5.51
N ILE A 123 12.55 -7.65 -5.34
CA ILE A 123 13.11 -8.74 -4.56
C ILE A 123 13.78 -8.18 -3.31
N SER A 124 14.00 -9.02 -2.30
CA SER A 124 14.76 -8.63 -1.12
C SER A 124 16.21 -8.28 -1.48
N ASN A 125 16.77 -7.32 -0.75
CA ASN A 125 18.21 -7.04 -0.83
C ASN A 125 19.06 -8.23 -0.35
N SER A 126 18.45 -9.19 0.36
CA SER A 126 19.14 -10.37 0.86
C SER A 126 19.68 -11.27 -0.26
N ILE A 127 19.08 -11.23 -1.47
CA ILE A 127 19.54 -12.01 -2.63
C ILE A 127 20.56 -11.28 -3.53
N ARG A 128 21.16 -10.18 -3.06
CA ARG A 128 22.36 -9.52 -3.65
C ARG A 128 22.31 -9.15 -5.14
N LEU A 129 21.12 -9.12 -5.75
CA LEU A 129 20.93 -8.71 -7.15
C LEU A 129 20.61 -7.22 -7.30
N GLY A 130 19.94 -6.61 -6.30
CA GLY A 130 19.75 -5.15 -6.22
C GLY A 130 18.99 -4.51 -7.39
N GLN A 131 18.15 -5.27 -8.11
CA GLN A 131 17.43 -4.80 -9.29
C GLN A 131 15.99 -5.31 -9.32
N PRO A 132 15.06 -4.61 -10.00
CA PRO A 132 13.67 -5.06 -10.16
C PRO A 132 13.58 -6.43 -10.82
N LEU A 133 12.54 -7.21 -10.47
CA LEU A 133 12.34 -8.58 -10.94
C LEU A 133 12.37 -8.70 -12.48
N LEU A 134 11.81 -7.70 -13.18
CA LEU A 134 11.77 -7.64 -14.64
C LEU A 134 13.16 -7.60 -15.31
N ARG A 135 14.18 -7.12 -14.60
CA ARG A 135 15.55 -6.98 -15.12
C ARG A 135 16.44 -8.18 -14.79
N ILE A 136 15.96 -9.13 -14.00
CA ILE A 136 16.73 -10.30 -13.59
C ILE A 136 16.64 -11.35 -14.70
N PRO A 137 17.77 -11.77 -15.32
CA PRO A 137 17.79 -12.77 -16.38
C PRO A 137 17.69 -14.20 -15.82
N GLN A 138 16.89 -14.41 -14.78
CA GLN A 138 16.71 -15.68 -14.11
C GLN A 138 15.25 -15.85 -13.69
N ASN A 139 14.75 -17.09 -13.69
CA ASN A 139 13.39 -17.38 -13.26
C ASN A 139 13.31 -17.27 -11.73
N VAL A 140 12.79 -16.14 -11.28
CA VAL A 140 12.54 -15.85 -9.86
C VAL A 140 11.03 -15.74 -9.64
N GLN A 141 10.52 -16.46 -8.65
CA GLN A 141 9.11 -16.38 -8.22
C GLN A 141 9.04 -15.99 -6.75
N VAL A 142 8.09 -15.14 -6.39
CA VAL A 142 7.94 -14.62 -5.04
C VAL A 142 6.54 -14.95 -4.53
N VAL A 143 6.48 -15.55 -3.34
CA VAL A 143 5.23 -15.75 -2.59
C VAL A 143 5.24 -14.78 -1.43
N GLY A 144 4.43 -13.72 -1.51
CA GLY A 144 4.34 -12.67 -0.50
C GLY A 144 3.33 -12.95 0.61
N ASN A 145 3.44 -12.22 1.71
CA ASN A 145 2.55 -12.30 2.89
C ASN A 145 1.05 -12.18 2.53
N GLN A 146 0.71 -11.42 1.49
CA GLN A 146 -0.67 -11.24 1.07
C GLN A 146 -1.29 -12.53 0.51
N ILE A 147 -0.52 -13.32 -0.25
CA ILE A 147 -0.94 -14.64 -0.72
C ILE A 147 -1.04 -15.58 0.48
N MET A 148 -0.07 -15.51 1.40
CA MET A 148 -0.08 -16.35 2.60
C MET A 148 -1.29 -16.09 3.48
N ALA A 149 -1.67 -14.82 3.68
CA ALA A 149 -2.82 -14.42 4.47
C ALA A 149 -4.13 -14.87 3.80
N ASP A 150 -4.31 -14.55 2.52
CA ASP A 150 -5.56 -14.86 1.79
C ASP A 150 -5.80 -16.37 1.62
N GLN A 151 -4.73 -17.17 1.48
CA GLN A 151 -4.82 -18.63 1.40
C GLN A 151 -4.65 -19.33 2.76
N GLN A 152 -4.54 -18.57 3.86
CA GLN A 152 -4.31 -19.09 5.21
C GLN A 152 -3.13 -20.08 5.30
N ILE A 153 -2.04 -19.77 4.59
CA ILE A 153 -0.82 -20.59 4.57
C ILE A 153 -0.13 -20.46 5.92
N VAL A 154 -0.11 -21.54 6.68
CA VAL A 154 0.56 -21.62 7.98
C VAL A 154 1.89 -22.39 7.92
N SER A 155 2.16 -23.10 6.82
CA SER A 155 3.38 -23.89 6.66
C SER A 155 4.05 -23.74 5.30
N MET A 156 5.38 -23.86 5.32
CA MET A 156 6.23 -23.81 4.14
C MET A 156 5.97 -24.97 3.17
N SER A 157 5.82 -26.17 3.72
CA SER A 157 5.65 -27.43 2.99
C SER A 157 4.33 -27.53 2.25
N ASP A 158 3.23 -27.10 2.88
CA ASP A 158 1.89 -27.36 2.37
C ASP A 158 1.33 -26.17 1.56
N GLY A 159 1.60 -24.94 1.99
CA GLY A 159 1.06 -23.76 1.28
C GLY A 159 2.04 -23.11 0.31
N ILE A 160 3.26 -22.80 0.76
CA ILE A 160 4.18 -21.99 -0.06
C ILE A 160 4.59 -22.73 -1.33
N ALA A 161 5.00 -24.00 -1.20
CA ALA A 161 5.46 -24.81 -2.33
C ALA A 161 4.40 -24.97 -3.44
N ARG A 162 3.11 -24.99 -3.09
CA ARG A 162 2.00 -25.14 -4.05
C ARG A 162 1.78 -23.90 -4.93
N ASN A 163 2.23 -22.74 -4.48
CA ASN A 163 2.06 -21.46 -5.20
C ASN A 163 3.15 -21.22 -6.26
N VAL A 164 4.10 -22.15 -6.43
CA VAL A 164 5.30 -21.92 -7.25
C VAL A 164 5.45 -23.03 -8.28
N SER A 165 5.47 -22.66 -9.56
CA SER A 165 5.51 -23.67 -10.64
C SER A 165 6.84 -24.42 -10.68
N GLY A 166 6.79 -25.75 -10.80
CA GLY A 166 7.99 -26.59 -10.85
C GLY A 166 8.77 -26.69 -9.53
N VAL A 167 8.20 -26.19 -8.44
CA VAL A 167 8.58 -26.53 -7.07
C VAL A 167 7.83 -27.79 -6.67
N THR A 168 8.55 -28.75 -6.12
CA THR A 168 7.98 -29.97 -5.57
C THR A 168 8.51 -30.18 -4.16
N LYS A 169 7.61 -30.56 -3.25
CA LYS A 169 8.01 -31.00 -1.91
C LYS A 169 8.41 -32.48 -1.99
N LEU A 170 9.61 -32.79 -1.52
CA LEU A 170 10.05 -34.18 -1.34
C LEU A 170 9.89 -34.55 0.15
N GLU A 171 8.69 -34.99 0.51
CA GLU A 171 8.30 -35.14 1.91
C GLU A 171 8.82 -36.45 2.51
N HIS A 172 9.34 -36.40 3.74
CA HIS A 172 9.71 -37.60 4.51
C HIS A 172 9.40 -37.48 6.02
N TRP A 173 9.18 -36.26 6.57
CA TRP A 173 9.07 -36.02 8.03
C TRP A 173 8.01 -34.98 8.47
N GLY A 174 6.94 -34.79 7.70
CA GLY A 174 5.89 -33.79 7.96
C GLY A 174 6.39 -32.34 7.89
N ASP A 175 5.69 -31.40 8.55
CA ASP A 175 6.02 -29.96 8.57
C ASP A 175 7.28 -29.60 9.39
N SER A 176 7.87 -30.58 10.07
CA SER A 176 9.12 -30.45 10.84
C SER A 176 10.27 -29.97 9.96
N TYR A 177 10.35 -30.51 8.74
CA TYR A 177 11.42 -30.26 7.80
C TYR A 177 10.88 -30.29 6.36
N THR A 178 11.03 -29.18 5.64
CA THR A 178 10.61 -29.09 4.24
C THR A 178 11.80 -29.21 3.30
N ARG A 179 11.90 -30.35 2.61
CA ARG A 179 12.81 -30.50 1.48
C ARG A 179 12.10 -30.07 0.20
N ILE A 180 12.57 -28.97 -0.38
CA ILE A 180 12.10 -28.47 -1.67
C ILE A 180 13.01 -28.95 -2.78
N ASN A 181 12.42 -29.46 -3.85
CA ASN A 181 13.07 -29.74 -5.12
C ASN A 181 12.58 -28.77 -6.19
N MET A 182 13.50 -28.33 -7.05
CA MET A 182 13.22 -27.53 -8.24
C MET A 182 13.97 -28.14 -9.41
N ARG A 183 13.34 -28.22 -10.59
CA ARG A 183 13.99 -28.78 -11.80
C ARG A 183 14.64 -30.17 -11.58
N GLY A 184 14.05 -31.00 -10.71
CA GLY A 184 14.50 -32.37 -10.45
C GLY A 184 15.62 -32.55 -9.40
N SER A 185 16.20 -31.48 -8.84
CA SER A 185 17.18 -31.57 -7.74
C SER A 185 16.76 -30.76 -6.50
N ARG A 186 17.43 -31.02 -5.37
CA ARG A 186 17.18 -30.36 -4.08
C ARG A 186 17.58 -28.89 -4.14
N ALA A 187 16.65 -27.98 -3.87
CA ALA A 187 16.97 -26.58 -3.68
C ALA A 187 17.64 -26.32 -2.32
N ALA A 188 18.66 -25.46 -2.30
CA ALA A 188 19.25 -25.03 -1.04
C ALA A 188 18.30 -24.06 -0.29
N ALA A 189 18.20 -24.24 1.02
CA ALA A 189 17.40 -23.44 1.92
C ALA A 189 18.20 -22.23 2.39
N PHE A 190 17.67 -21.03 2.14
CA PHE A 190 18.26 -19.78 2.60
C PHE A 190 17.27 -19.06 3.51
N ARG A 191 17.80 -18.40 4.53
CA ARG A 191 17.07 -17.42 5.32
C ARG A 191 17.84 -16.12 5.31
N GLU A 192 17.19 -15.04 4.89
CA GLU A 192 17.81 -13.73 4.77
C GLU A 192 19.11 -13.78 3.92
N GLY A 193 19.16 -14.60 2.86
CA GLY A 193 20.36 -14.73 2.03
C GLY A 193 21.51 -15.53 2.67
N MET A 194 21.30 -16.13 3.85
CA MET A 194 22.25 -17.05 4.50
C MET A 194 21.80 -18.48 4.31
N ASN A 195 22.72 -19.36 3.93
CA ASN A 195 22.41 -20.78 3.76
C ASN A 195 22.18 -21.45 5.11
N VAL A 196 21.00 -22.05 5.27
CA VAL A 196 20.56 -22.82 6.44
C VAL A 196 20.28 -24.29 6.08
N THR A 197 20.72 -24.72 4.90
CA THR A 197 20.57 -26.08 4.41
C THR A 197 21.26 -27.05 5.36
N SER A 198 20.50 -28.01 5.85
CA SER A 198 21.03 -29.14 6.61
C SER A 198 20.19 -30.38 6.31
N SER A 199 20.77 -31.58 6.46
CA SER A 199 20.10 -32.86 6.18
C SER A 199 18.90 -33.11 7.09
N TRP A 200 18.98 -32.61 8.32
CA TRP A 200 17.94 -32.62 9.35
C TRP A 200 17.75 -31.19 9.85
N GLY A 201 17.73 -30.25 8.90
CA GLY A 201 17.96 -28.84 9.14
C GLY A 201 16.99 -28.19 10.13
N PRO A 202 17.23 -26.92 10.45
CA PRO A 202 16.41 -26.22 11.42
C PRO A 202 14.93 -26.34 11.05
N LEU A 203 14.08 -26.30 12.08
CA LEU A 203 12.64 -26.25 11.88
C LEU A 203 12.32 -25.20 10.80
N THR A 204 11.44 -25.59 9.88
CA THR A 204 10.93 -24.69 8.83
C THR A 204 10.52 -23.36 9.44
N GLU A 205 10.64 -22.24 8.74
CA GLU A 205 10.13 -20.97 9.28
C GLU A 205 8.59 -20.98 9.37
N ASP A 206 8.04 -20.38 10.43
CA ASP A 206 6.60 -20.22 10.57
C ASP A 206 6.11 -18.97 9.83
N MET A 207 4.96 -19.08 9.16
CA MET A 207 4.43 -18.00 8.31
C MET A 207 3.98 -16.75 9.09
N SER A 208 3.86 -16.81 10.42
CA SER A 208 3.53 -15.65 11.26
C SER A 208 4.60 -14.55 11.20
N TYR A 209 5.88 -14.91 11.06
CA TYR A 209 7.00 -13.97 11.01
C TYR A 209 7.68 -13.86 9.64
N VAL A 210 7.20 -14.62 8.63
CA VAL A 210 7.70 -14.56 7.25
C VAL A 210 6.98 -13.45 6.48
N GLU A 211 7.75 -12.63 5.77
CA GLU A 211 7.23 -11.58 4.89
C GLU A 211 7.03 -12.10 3.47
N ARG A 212 7.98 -12.89 2.98
CA ARG A 212 7.91 -13.53 1.66
C ARG A 212 8.90 -14.67 1.54
N VAL A 213 8.65 -15.54 0.56
CA VAL A 213 9.59 -16.57 0.14
C VAL A 213 9.93 -16.38 -1.34
N GLU A 214 11.22 -16.34 -1.64
CA GLU A 214 11.75 -16.04 -2.97
C GLU A 214 12.43 -17.29 -3.54
N PHE A 215 11.95 -17.78 -4.68
CA PHE A 215 12.42 -18.98 -5.34
C PHE A 215 13.26 -18.60 -6.55
N ILE A 216 14.55 -18.87 -6.50
CA ILE A 216 15.50 -18.62 -7.58
C ILE A 216 15.79 -19.96 -8.25
N LYS A 217 15.24 -20.17 -9.44
CA LYS A 217 15.33 -21.46 -10.15
C LYS A 217 16.58 -21.51 -11.02
N GLY A 218 17.31 -22.62 -10.95
CA GLY A 218 18.56 -22.82 -11.66
C GLY A 218 19.78 -22.29 -10.88
N PRO A 219 21.00 -22.46 -11.43
CA PRO A 219 22.24 -22.17 -10.72
C PRO A 219 22.28 -20.74 -10.16
N ALA A 220 22.53 -20.61 -8.86
CA ALA A 220 22.59 -19.32 -8.15
C ALA A 220 23.99 -19.10 -7.53
N GLY A 221 25.04 -19.31 -8.33
CA GLY A 221 26.44 -19.23 -7.90
C GLY A 221 26.83 -17.87 -7.28
N PHE A 222 26.13 -16.80 -7.66
CA PHE A 222 26.32 -15.46 -7.10
C PHE A 222 25.93 -15.37 -5.61
N MET A 223 25.07 -16.27 -5.12
CA MET A 223 24.73 -16.38 -3.70
C MET A 223 25.72 -17.25 -2.94
N MET A 224 26.11 -18.38 -3.54
CA MET A 224 27.05 -19.33 -2.97
C MET A 224 27.83 -20.08 -4.04
N SER A 225 29.14 -20.20 -3.83
CA SER A 225 30.06 -20.93 -4.70
C SER A 225 29.80 -22.45 -4.74
N ASN A 226 29.36 -23.04 -3.61
CA ASN A 226 28.92 -24.43 -3.54
C ASN A 226 27.39 -24.47 -3.39
N GLY A 227 26.68 -24.58 -4.52
CA GLY A 227 25.23 -24.51 -4.57
C GLY A 227 24.63 -25.58 -5.49
N GLU A 228 23.37 -25.89 -5.25
CA GLU A 228 22.63 -26.90 -6.00
C GLU A 228 22.24 -26.37 -7.39
N PRO A 229 22.30 -27.19 -8.47
CA PRO A 229 21.98 -26.75 -9.83
C PRO A 229 20.50 -26.39 -10.01
N SER A 230 19.64 -26.86 -9.10
CA SER A 230 18.23 -26.51 -9.00
C SER A 230 17.97 -25.07 -8.52
N GLY A 231 18.98 -24.44 -7.90
CA GLY A 231 18.89 -23.11 -7.31
C GLY A 231 18.54 -23.13 -5.84
N ILE A 232 17.97 -22.02 -5.36
CA ILE A 232 17.73 -21.78 -3.94
C ILE A 232 16.31 -21.26 -3.70
N TYR A 233 15.80 -21.47 -2.49
CA TYR A 233 14.70 -20.67 -1.98
C TYR A 233 15.17 -19.85 -0.78
N ASN A 234 14.72 -18.61 -0.68
CA ASN A 234 15.11 -17.68 0.35
C ASN A 234 13.89 -17.21 1.13
N VAL A 235 13.91 -17.46 2.44
CA VAL A 235 12.88 -16.98 3.37
C VAL A 235 13.28 -15.61 3.88
N VAL A 236 12.41 -14.62 3.68
CA VAL A 236 12.57 -13.24 4.13
C VAL A 236 11.62 -13.01 5.30
N THR A 237 12.15 -12.60 6.44
CA THR A 237 11.37 -12.33 7.65
C THR A 237 10.83 -10.91 7.64
N LYS A 238 9.74 -10.71 8.39
CA LYS A 238 9.11 -9.43 8.63
C LYS A 238 10.08 -8.47 9.32
N LYS A 239 10.19 -7.25 8.79
CA LYS A 239 10.98 -6.16 9.37
C LYS A 239 10.05 -5.05 9.91
N PRO A 240 10.51 -4.21 10.85
CA PRO A 240 9.75 -3.07 11.32
C PRO A 240 9.44 -2.11 10.17
N THR A 241 8.17 -1.74 9.99
CA THR A 241 7.75 -0.82 8.91
C THR A 241 7.83 0.64 9.33
N GLY A 242 7.93 0.90 10.63
CA GLY A 242 7.89 2.25 11.19
C GLY A 242 6.47 2.80 11.33
N GLN A 243 5.44 1.99 11.09
CA GLN A 243 4.06 2.33 11.39
C GLN A 243 3.59 1.51 12.59
N THR A 244 2.95 2.18 13.57
CA THR A 244 2.41 1.49 14.73
C THR A 244 1.13 0.75 14.32
N LYS A 245 1.19 -0.58 14.31
CA LYS A 245 0.08 -1.46 13.97
C LYS A 245 0.19 -2.77 14.73
N GLY A 246 -0.94 -3.41 14.96
CA GLY A 246 -1.02 -4.70 15.64
C GLY A 246 -2.07 -5.58 14.97
N GLU A 247 -1.75 -6.86 14.86
CA GLU A 247 -2.67 -7.89 14.39
C GLU A 247 -2.65 -9.06 15.37
N ALA A 248 -3.83 -9.60 15.66
CA ALA A 248 -4.00 -10.84 16.39
C ALA A 248 -4.88 -11.78 15.56
N THR A 249 -4.44 -13.01 15.39
CA THR A 249 -5.13 -14.00 14.56
C THR A 249 -5.40 -15.24 15.39
N PHE A 250 -6.63 -15.76 15.29
CA PHE A 250 -7.00 -17.06 15.83
C PHE A 250 -7.59 -17.93 14.73
N THR A 251 -7.09 -19.15 14.60
CA THR A 251 -7.53 -20.11 13.59
C THR A 251 -7.87 -21.43 14.27
N TYR A 252 -9.01 -22.01 13.91
CA TYR A 252 -9.40 -23.36 14.30
C TYR A 252 -9.72 -24.19 13.06
N GLY A 253 -9.56 -25.51 13.13
CA GLY A 253 -9.77 -26.39 11.98
C GLY A 253 -9.86 -27.87 12.34
N SER A 254 -9.89 -28.71 11.31
CA SER A 254 -9.96 -30.17 11.46
C SER A 254 -8.75 -30.73 12.24
N TYR A 255 -8.93 -31.92 12.82
CA TYR A 255 -7.91 -32.61 13.61
C TYR A 255 -7.40 -31.80 14.80
N ASP A 256 -8.31 -31.17 15.55
CA ASP A 256 -7.99 -30.34 16.71
C ASP A 256 -6.92 -29.28 16.41
N PHE A 257 -7.00 -28.69 15.21
CA PHE A 257 -6.12 -27.61 14.81
C PHE A 257 -6.54 -26.33 15.53
N TYR A 258 -5.67 -25.81 16.40
CA TYR A 258 -5.84 -24.52 17.04
C TYR A 258 -4.56 -23.72 16.92
N ARG A 259 -4.67 -22.47 16.47
CA ARG A 259 -3.53 -21.59 16.26
C ARG A 259 -3.88 -20.17 16.71
N ALA A 260 -2.97 -19.57 17.46
CA ALA A 260 -3.02 -18.16 17.83
C ALA A 260 -1.70 -17.50 17.41
N ALA A 261 -1.79 -16.29 16.84
CA ALA A 261 -0.64 -15.51 16.44
C ALA A 261 -0.84 -14.02 16.76
N ILE A 262 0.26 -13.33 17.02
CA ILE A 262 0.32 -11.88 17.22
C ILE A 262 1.46 -11.28 16.40
N ASP A 263 1.21 -10.14 15.76
CA ASP A 263 2.17 -9.34 14.99
C ASP A 263 2.04 -7.89 15.44
N LEU A 264 3.05 -7.39 16.15
CA LEU A 264 3.11 -6.01 16.63
C LEU A 264 4.26 -5.30 15.93
N ASP A 265 4.01 -4.14 15.34
CA ASP A 265 4.99 -3.29 14.68
C ASP A 265 4.84 -1.87 15.20
N GLY A 266 5.95 -1.15 15.35
CA GLY A 266 5.89 0.23 15.80
C GLY A 266 7.23 0.89 16.06
N LYS A 267 7.13 2.11 16.59
CA LYS A 267 8.26 2.95 17.01
C LYS A 267 8.42 2.83 18.53
N LEU A 268 9.65 2.69 19.00
CA LEU A 268 9.99 2.74 20.43
C LEU A 268 10.33 4.16 20.89
N ASP A 269 10.62 5.07 19.96
CA ASP A 269 10.98 6.46 20.24
C ASP A 269 10.08 7.46 19.47
N GLN A 270 10.00 8.69 19.99
CA GLN A 270 9.24 9.76 19.33
C GLN A 270 9.90 10.23 18.03
N THR A 271 11.24 10.07 17.91
CA THR A 271 11.98 10.48 16.71
C THR A 271 11.85 9.48 15.55
N GLY A 272 11.31 8.28 15.80
CA GLY A 272 11.15 7.22 14.82
C GLY A 272 12.45 6.58 14.36
N ARG A 273 13.55 6.74 15.12
CA ARG A 273 14.85 6.14 14.83
C ARG A 273 14.96 4.72 15.37
N LEU A 274 14.23 4.38 16.43
CA LEU A 274 14.22 3.06 17.04
C LEU A 274 12.89 2.39 16.76
N LEU A 275 12.93 1.33 15.95
CA LEU A 275 11.75 0.59 15.51
C LEU A 275 11.79 -0.82 16.08
N TYR A 276 10.62 -1.39 16.33
CA TYR A 276 10.48 -2.77 16.76
C TYR A 276 9.43 -3.50 15.92
N ARG A 277 9.61 -4.82 15.83
CA ARG A 277 8.56 -5.73 15.40
C ARG A 277 8.61 -6.97 16.27
N PHE A 278 7.47 -7.46 16.69
CA PHE A 278 7.34 -8.62 17.55
C PHE A 278 6.30 -9.57 16.97
N ASN A 279 6.76 -10.75 16.57
CA ASN A 279 5.89 -11.84 16.13
C ASN A 279 5.95 -12.98 17.15
N ALA A 280 4.79 -13.49 17.54
CA ALA A 280 4.70 -14.72 18.32
C ALA A 280 3.52 -15.58 17.85
N MET A 281 3.69 -16.90 17.97
CA MET A 281 2.70 -17.88 17.51
C MET A 281 2.72 -19.10 18.42
N GLY A 282 1.54 -19.68 18.63
CA GLY A 282 1.35 -21.01 19.20
C GLY A 282 0.35 -21.79 18.36
N GLN A 283 0.63 -23.08 18.15
CA GLN A 283 -0.20 -24.00 17.38
C GLN A 283 -0.22 -25.38 18.01
N THR A 284 -1.37 -26.03 17.96
CA THR A 284 -1.53 -27.46 18.19
C THR A 284 -2.31 -28.06 17.03
N THR A 285 -1.97 -29.28 16.64
CA THR A 285 -2.68 -30.05 15.62
C THR A 285 -2.52 -31.53 15.90
N ASN A 286 -3.59 -32.28 15.73
CA ASN A 286 -3.55 -33.72 15.57
C ASN A 286 -3.47 -34.05 14.07
N SER A 287 -3.56 -35.33 13.73
CA SER A 287 -3.53 -35.83 12.36
C SER A 287 -4.77 -36.68 12.06
N HIS A 288 -4.99 -36.94 10.78
CA HIS A 288 -5.90 -37.98 10.30
C HIS A 288 -5.43 -39.38 10.70
N ARG A 289 -4.15 -39.54 11.07
CA ARG A 289 -3.56 -40.77 11.60
C ARG A 289 -3.60 -40.77 13.12
N ALA A 290 -3.93 -41.93 13.69
CA ALA A 290 -3.98 -42.11 15.14
C ALA A 290 -2.61 -41.88 15.79
N HIS A 291 -2.61 -41.32 17.01
CA HIS A 291 -1.43 -41.06 17.84
C HIS A 291 -0.38 -40.10 17.24
N GLU A 292 -0.76 -39.31 16.24
CA GLU A 292 0.10 -38.30 15.64
C GLU A 292 -0.37 -36.89 16.01
N PHE A 293 0.57 -36.10 16.51
CA PHE A 293 0.33 -34.73 16.94
C PHE A 293 1.56 -33.85 16.69
N ALA A 294 1.33 -32.55 16.58
CA ALA A 294 2.36 -31.53 16.56
C ALA A 294 1.91 -30.30 17.34
N LYS A 295 2.76 -29.86 18.28
CA LYS A 295 2.62 -28.62 19.05
C LYS A 295 3.82 -27.75 18.74
N ARG A 296 3.57 -26.51 18.36
CA ARG A 296 4.61 -25.60 17.89
C ARG A 296 4.41 -24.22 18.49
N TYR A 297 5.50 -23.56 18.83
CA TYR A 297 5.47 -22.14 19.13
C TYR A 297 6.73 -21.44 18.60
N SER A 298 6.59 -20.17 18.24
CA SER A 298 7.70 -19.35 17.75
C SER A 298 7.63 -17.95 18.32
N ILE A 299 8.80 -17.35 18.54
CA ILE A 299 8.97 -15.97 18.99
C ILE A 299 10.05 -15.34 18.11
N ALA A 300 9.73 -14.23 17.47
CA ALA A 300 10.59 -13.54 16.53
C ALA A 300 10.58 -12.01 16.75
N PRO A 301 11.32 -11.50 17.76
CA PRO A 301 11.54 -10.07 17.93
C PRO A 301 12.59 -9.55 16.94
N VAL A 302 12.34 -8.34 16.44
CA VAL A 302 13.23 -7.58 15.59
C VAL A 302 13.31 -6.16 16.11
N ILE A 303 14.53 -5.64 16.22
CA ILE A 303 14.79 -4.24 16.56
C ILE A 303 15.62 -3.63 15.44
N SER A 304 15.21 -2.46 14.96
CA SER A 304 16.00 -1.68 14.01
C SER A 304 16.31 -0.30 14.57
N TYR A 305 17.55 0.15 14.42
CA TYR A 305 17.98 1.47 14.83
C TYR A 305 18.62 2.23 13.66
N GLN A 306 18.09 3.42 13.37
CA GLN A 306 18.65 4.35 12.41
C GLN A 306 19.76 5.17 13.09
N LEU A 307 21.01 4.79 12.85
CA LEU A 307 22.18 5.48 13.41
C LEU A 307 22.32 6.89 12.78
N ASP A 308 22.17 6.97 11.46
CA ASP A 308 22.35 8.18 10.65
C ASP A 308 21.66 7.98 9.28
N PRO A 309 21.44 9.01 8.42
CA PRO A 309 20.57 8.90 7.23
C PRO A 309 20.95 7.81 6.21
N LYS A 310 22.15 7.24 6.30
CA LYS A 310 22.65 6.20 5.39
C LYS A 310 22.85 4.85 6.08
N THR A 311 22.70 4.77 7.40
CA THR A 311 23.11 3.61 8.20
C THR A 311 21.97 3.16 9.10
N LYS A 312 21.49 1.93 8.87
CA LYS A 312 20.43 1.28 9.67
C LYS A 312 20.95 -0.06 10.17
N LEU A 313 20.98 -0.24 11.48
CA LEU A 313 21.31 -1.50 12.13
C LEU A 313 20.02 -2.28 12.41
N THR A 314 19.97 -3.56 12.07
CA THR A 314 18.83 -4.44 12.39
C THR A 314 19.32 -5.68 13.12
N ALA A 315 18.73 -5.93 14.29
CA ALA A 315 18.96 -7.11 15.10
C ALA A 315 17.70 -7.98 15.10
N GLU A 316 17.87 -9.25 14.77
CA GLU A 316 16.80 -10.23 14.65
C GLU A 316 17.12 -11.44 15.52
N TYR A 317 16.10 -11.94 16.22
CA TYR A 317 16.18 -13.18 16.96
C TYR A 317 14.98 -14.06 16.62
N ASN A 318 15.23 -15.27 16.14
CA ASN A 318 14.19 -16.25 15.84
C ASN A 318 14.35 -17.45 16.76
N PHE A 319 13.33 -17.68 17.59
CA PHE A 319 13.21 -18.85 18.44
C PHE A 319 12.01 -19.69 17.98
N GLN A 320 12.25 -20.99 17.80
CA GLN A 320 11.21 -21.95 17.47
C GLN A 320 11.36 -23.20 18.33
N TYR A 321 10.23 -23.74 18.74
CA TYR A 321 10.15 -25.03 19.41
C TYR A 321 8.98 -25.82 18.84
N MET A 322 9.21 -27.12 18.67
CA MET A 322 8.18 -28.05 18.23
C MET A 322 8.30 -29.36 18.99
N GLN A 323 7.17 -29.79 19.55
CA GLN A 323 6.97 -31.11 20.11
C GLN A 323 6.02 -31.87 19.19
N SER A 324 6.47 -32.98 18.61
CA SER A 324 5.65 -33.82 17.75
C SER A 324 5.71 -35.28 18.19
N SER A 325 4.78 -36.10 17.68
CA SER A 325 4.96 -37.54 17.67
C SER A 325 6.25 -37.94 16.94
N ASN A 326 6.74 -39.16 17.20
CA ASN A 326 8.02 -39.61 16.68
C ASN A 326 8.11 -39.48 15.15
N ILE A 327 9.16 -38.82 14.69
CA ILE A 327 9.40 -38.58 13.26
C ILE A 327 9.56 -39.96 12.58
N GLY A 328 8.65 -40.29 11.65
CA GLY A 328 8.63 -41.62 11.01
C GLY A 328 7.60 -42.61 11.51
N SER A 329 6.78 -42.22 12.49
CA SER A 329 5.61 -43.02 12.89
C SER A 329 4.70 -43.38 11.71
N TYR A 330 4.75 -42.60 10.62
CA TYR A 330 4.09 -42.85 9.34
C TYR A 330 4.39 -44.23 8.73
N TYR A 331 5.57 -44.78 9.02
CA TYR A 331 6.03 -46.08 8.53
C TYR A 331 5.83 -47.20 9.56
N ALA A 332 5.42 -46.85 10.78
CA ALA A 332 5.20 -47.78 11.87
C ALA A 332 3.69 -48.04 12.04
N PHE A 333 3.19 -49.07 11.37
CA PHE A 333 1.81 -49.54 11.55
C PHE A 333 1.79 -50.62 12.65
N SER A 334 1.17 -50.34 13.80
CA SER A 334 0.84 -51.35 14.81
C SER A 334 -0.66 -51.25 15.14
N PRO A 335 -1.44 -52.33 15.02
CA PRO A 335 -2.85 -52.36 15.40
C PRO A 335 -3.07 -52.08 16.89
N ASP A 336 -2.12 -52.49 17.72
CA ASP A 336 -2.18 -52.34 19.17
C ASP A 336 -1.25 -51.20 19.57
N ALA A 337 -1.83 -50.10 20.04
CA ALA A 337 -1.16 -48.86 20.45
C ALA A 337 -0.29 -49.01 21.73
N THR A 338 0.59 -50.02 21.77
CA THR A 338 1.64 -50.13 22.78
C THR A 338 2.97 -50.35 22.09
N PRO A 339 4.01 -49.54 22.39
CA PRO A 339 5.35 -50.03 22.24
C PRO A 339 5.50 -51.14 23.28
N ARG A 340 5.28 -52.40 22.87
CA ARG A 340 5.87 -53.52 23.61
C ARG A 340 7.32 -53.15 23.79
N SER A 341 7.76 -53.08 25.05
CA SER A 341 9.10 -52.77 25.50
C SER A 341 10.10 -53.79 24.97
N HIS A 342 10.32 -53.82 23.66
CA HIS A 342 11.59 -54.26 23.14
C HIS A 342 12.51 -53.08 23.37
N LYS A 343 13.38 -53.23 24.38
CA LYS A 343 14.62 -52.46 24.46
C LYS A 343 15.44 -52.81 23.21
N ILE A 344 15.03 -52.27 22.07
CA ILE A 344 15.96 -51.96 21.01
C ILE A 344 16.68 -50.73 21.56
N THR A 345 17.79 -50.97 22.24
CA THR A 345 18.75 -49.94 22.59
C THR A 345 19.35 -49.42 21.28
N LEU A 346 18.59 -48.64 20.54
CA LEU A 346 19.13 -47.67 19.62
C LEU A 346 19.34 -46.42 20.45
N SER A 347 20.55 -46.32 21.01
CA SER A 347 21.05 -45.10 21.62
C SER A 347 21.02 -43.99 20.57
N TRP A 348 19.98 -43.16 20.60
CA TRP A 348 19.94 -41.90 19.87
C TRP A 348 19.46 -40.79 20.80
N ASN A 349 20.17 -39.68 20.68
CA ASN A 349 20.17 -38.51 21.53
C ASN A 349 18.77 -38.05 21.96
N ARG A 350 18.69 -37.66 23.23
CA ARG A 350 17.75 -36.68 23.75
C ARG A 350 17.61 -35.51 22.75
N ASP A 351 16.49 -35.45 22.05
CA ASP A 351 16.21 -34.46 21.00
C ASP A 351 16.20 -33.04 21.58
N TRP A 352 17.22 -32.26 21.25
CA TRP A 352 17.33 -30.85 21.60
C TRP A 352 16.74 -29.98 20.48
N ASN A 353 15.41 -29.96 20.35
CA ASN A 353 14.71 -29.06 19.41
C ASN A 353 14.44 -27.67 20.00
N GLN A 354 15.46 -27.07 20.62
CA GLN A 354 15.48 -25.64 20.94
C GLN A 354 16.55 -24.99 20.07
N GLN A 355 16.15 -24.10 19.17
CA GLN A 355 17.10 -23.49 18.24
C GLN A 355 16.94 -21.97 18.21
N PRO A 356 17.70 -21.26 19.07
CA PRO A 356 17.84 -19.82 18.96
C PRO A 356 18.74 -19.49 17.76
N SER A 357 18.36 -18.49 16.97
CA SER A 357 19.25 -17.88 15.98
C SER A 357 19.19 -16.37 16.08
N MET A 358 20.36 -15.73 16.13
CA MET A 358 20.49 -14.28 16.16
C MET A 358 21.22 -13.82 14.91
N THR A 359 20.73 -12.75 14.27
CA THR A 359 21.38 -12.14 13.11
C THR A 359 21.41 -10.63 13.31
N ILE A 360 22.58 -10.02 13.11
CA ILE A 360 22.78 -8.57 13.17
C ILE A 360 23.28 -8.12 11.80
N ARG A 361 22.68 -7.07 11.23
CA ARG A 361 23.01 -6.54 9.90
C ARG A 361 23.00 -5.03 9.85
#